data_AF-A0A150VE42-F1
#
_entry.id   AF-A0A150VE42-F1
#
_cell.length_a   1.000
_cell.length_b   1.000
_cell.length_c   1.000
_cell.angle_alpha   90.00
_cell.angle_beta   90.00
_cell.angle_gamma   90.00
#
_symmetry.space_group_name_H-M   'P 1'
#
loop_
_entity.id
_entity.type
_entity.pdbx_description
1 polymer ?
#
loop_
_entity_poly.entity_id
_entity_poly.type
_entity_poly.pdbx_seq_one_letter_code
_entity_poly.pdbx_strand_id
1 'polypeptide(L)'
;MMRRWQGKNLEEFEFAHFATRNWQHYMYFVEDEQKDVHTLALHLLTKPQLYRRWWTLHEREFENCLPQPQPLYYACLAGLKLVAQALIQDGAEVNGQGVLYGSALQAALSRGNTDMVKILLEKGGRCQCASVALW
;
A
#
# COMPACT_ATOMS: atom_id res chain seq x y z
N MET A 1 6.66 13.79 -22.80
CA MET A 1 6.24 12.72 -23.74
C MET A 1 5.01 12.04 -23.14
N MET A 2 3.81 12.26 -23.70
CA MET A 2 2.55 11.72 -23.16
C MET A 2 2.49 10.21 -23.35
N ARG A 3 2.34 9.44 -22.25
CA ARG A 3 2.19 7.98 -22.32
C ARG A 3 0.72 7.63 -22.58
N ARG A 4 0.47 6.77 -23.56
CA ARG A 4 -0.87 6.33 -23.98
C ARG A 4 -1.21 4.98 -23.34
N TRP A 5 -2.46 4.78 -22.94
CA TRP A 5 -3.00 3.49 -22.49
C TRP A 5 -4.09 3.03 -23.46
N GLN A 6 -3.93 1.87 -24.09
CA GLN A 6 -4.81 1.39 -25.17
C GLN A 6 -5.10 2.45 -26.26
N GLY A 7 -4.10 3.28 -26.59
CA GLY A 7 -4.24 4.35 -27.58
C GLY A 7 -4.93 5.63 -27.08
N LYS A 8 -5.47 5.65 -25.86
CA LYS A 8 -6.09 6.84 -25.24
C LYS A 8 -5.10 7.62 -24.38
N ASN A 9 -5.30 8.94 -24.29
CA ASN A 9 -4.49 9.80 -23.46
C ASN A 9 -4.88 9.60 -21.98
N LEU A 10 -3.92 9.34 -21.10
CA LEU A 10 -4.20 9.11 -19.67
C LEU A 10 -4.71 10.38 -18.96
N GLU A 11 -4.56 11.55 -19.58
CA GLU A 11 -5.18 12.82 -19.19
C GLU A 11 -6.71 12.79 -19.30
N GLU A 12 -7.30 11.83 -20.02
CA GLU A 12 -8.77 11.65 -20.06
C GLU A 12 -9.32 10.96 -18.79
N PHE A 13 -8.45 10.45 -17.92
CA PHE A 13 -8.82 9.69 -16.71
C PHE A 13 -8.35 10.38 -15.42
N GLU A 14 -8.48 11.70 -15.35
CA GLU A 14 -8.07 12.50 -14.17
C GLU A 14 -8.73 12.01 -12.88
N PHE A 15 -10.00 11.60 -12.93
CA PHE A 15 -10.71 11.05 -11.79
C PHE A 15 -10.08 9.73 -11.30
N ALA A 16 -9.65 8.85 -12.22
CA ALA A 16 -9.01 7.60 -11.84
C ALA A 16 -7.66 7.87 -11.16
N HIS A 17 -6.89 8.81 -11.69
CA HIS A 17 -5.62 9.23 -11.10
C HIS A 17 -5.79 9.88 -9.71
N PHE A 18 -6.81 10.73 -9.57
CA PHE A 18 -7.19 11.32 -8.29
C PHE A 18 -7.57 10.23 -7.27
N ALA A 19 -8.40 9.27 -7.67
CA ALA A 19 -8.82 8.16 -6.83
C ALA A 19 -7.63 7.31 -6.40
N THR A 20 -6.73 6.94 -7.33
CA THR A 20 -5.54 6.15 -6.99
C THR A 20 -4.63 6.83 -5.97
N ARG A 21 -4.57 8.16 -5.96
CA ARG A 21 -3.73 8.94 -5.03
C ARG A 21 -4.38 9.11 -3.64
N ASN A 22 -5.70 9.35 -3.62
CA ASN A 22 -6.39 9.80 -2.40
C ASN A 22 -7.14 8.69 -1.67
N TRP A 23 -7.39 7.53 -2.29
CA TRP A 23 -8.17 6.46 -1.65
C TRP A 23 -7.64 6.08 -0.25
N GLN A 24 -6.32 5.97 -0.07
CA GLN A 24 -5.68 5.69 1.22
C GLN A 24 -5.94 6.75 2.30
N HIS A 25 -6.14 8.02 1.91
CA HIS A 25 -6.51 9.08 2.83
C HIS A 25 -7.97 8.92 3.27
N TYR A 26 -8.85 8.52 2.37
CA TYR A 26 -10.25 8.26 2.69
C TYR A 26 -10.44 7.00 3.53
N MET A 27 -9.68 5.92 3.26
CA MET A 27 -9.78 4.67 4.06
C MET A 27 -9.51 4.87 5.55
N TYR A 28 -8.70 5.87 5.91
CA TYR A 28 -8.40 6.17 7.30
C TYR A 28 -9.62 6.69 8.09
N PHE A 29 -10.54 7.39 7.43
CA PHE A 29 -11.73 7.98 8.06
C PHE A 29 -12.98 7.12 7.93
N VAL A 30 -12.90 6.01 7.19
CA VAL A 30 -14.00 5.06 7.01
C VAL A 30 -14.12 4.24 8.28
N GLU A 31 -15.26 4.34 8.95
CA GLU A 31 -15.58 3.53 10.12
C GLU A 31 -15.67 2.04 9.72
N ASP A 32 -15.28 1.13 10.63
CA ASP A 32 -15.26 -0.33 10.40
C ASP A 32 -16.62 -0.92 9.96
N GLU A 33 -17.72 -0.17 10.12
CA GLU A 33 -19.06 -0.57 9.72
C GLU A 33 -19.27 -0.56 8.18
N GLN A 34 -18.44 0.16 7.43
CA GLN A 34 -18.52 0.25 5.97
C GLN A 34 -17.76 -0.90 5.29
N LYS A 35 -18.32 -2.11 5.41
CA LYS A 35 -17.74 -3.38 4.93
C LYS A 35 -17.47 -3.44 3.43
N ASP A 36 -18.28 -2.76 2.62
CA ASP A 36 -18.14 -2.78 1.15
C ASP A 36 -16.83 -2.14 0.70
N VAL A 37 -16.45 -1.02 1.32
CA VAL A 37 -15.23 -0.28 1.00
C VAL A 37 -13.99 -1.09 1.38
N HIS A 38 -14.02 -1.73 2.54
CA HIS A 38 -12.96 -2.65 2.98
C HIS A 38 -12.84 -3.88 2.05
N THR A 39 -13.95 -4.39 1.54
CA THR A 39 -13.99 -5.51 0.59
C THR A 39 -13.38 -5.11 -0.76
N LEU A 40 -13.67 -3.89 -1.24
CA LEU A 40 -13.06 -3.36 -2.46
C LEU A 40 -11.55 -3.14 -2.28
N ALA A 41 -11.13 -2.61 -1.14
CA ALA A 41 -9.71 -2.44 -0.81
C ALA A 41 -8.98 -3.80 -0.73
N LEU A 42 -9.60 -4.80 -0.10
CA LEU A 42 -9.11 -6.18 -0.09
C LEU A 42 -8.93 -6.69 -1.51
N HIS A 43 -9.95 -6.57 -2.36
CA HIS A 43 -9.93 -7.05 -3.73
C HIS A 43 -8.85 -6.38 -4.58
N LEU A 44 -8.67 -5.07 -4.39
CA LEU A 44 -7.67 -4.28 -5.08
C LEU A 44 -6.25 -4.73 -4.74
N LEU A 45 -5.96 -4.95 -3.45
CA LEU A 45 -4.63 -5.29 -2.95
C LEU A 45 -4.29 -6.79 -3.05
N THR A 46 -5.29 -7.68 -3.03
CA THR A 46 -5.06 -9.13 -3.12
C THR A 46 -4.99 -9.65 -4.55
N LYS A 47 -5.61 -8.97 -5.53
CA LYS A 47 -5.58 -9.40 -6.93
C LYS A 47 -4.38 -8.81 -7.68
N PRO A 48 -3.38 -9.63 -8.11
CA PRO A 48 -2.16 -9.11 -8.72
C PRO A 48 -2.41 -8.27 -9.98
N GLN A 49 -3.43 -8.62 -10.77
CA GLN A 49 -3.78 -7.89 -11.99
C GLN A 49 -4.35 -6.50 -11.70
N LEU A 50 -5.20 -6.37 -10.67
CA LEU A 50 -5.77 -5.09 -10.27
C LEU A 50 -4.70 -4.23 -9.60
N TYR A 51 -3.93 -4.83 -8.70
CA TYR A 51 -2.82 -4.16 -8.03
C TYR A 51 -1.81 -3.60 -9.03
N ARG A 52 -1.41 -4.37 -10.04
CA ARG A 52 -0.51 -3.90 -11.10
C ARG A 52 -1.10 -2.73 -11.87
N ARG A 53 -2.37 -2.81 -12.27
CA ARG A 53 -3.03 -1.72 -13.00
C ARG A 53 -3.13 -0.44 -12.17
N TRP A 54 -3.51 -0.58 -10.90
CA TRP A 54 -3.56 0.51 -9.95
C TRP A 54 -2.19 1.14 -9.75
N TRP A 55 -1.14 0.33 -9.56
CA TRP A 55 0.24 0.79 -9.45
C TRP A 55 0.69 1.56 -10.70
N THR A 56 0.42 1.05 -11.91
CA THR A 56 0.76 1.74 -13.16
C THR A 56 0.07 3.11 -13.31
N LEU A 57 -1.14 3.26 -12.77
CA LEU A 57 -1.84 4.54 -12.73
C LEU A 57 -1.30 5.47 -11.63
N HIS A 58 -0.88 4.91 -10.51
CA HIS A 58 -0.30 5.62 -9.37
C HIS A 58 1.14 6.12 -9.63
N GLU A 59 1.93 5.38 -10.41
CA GLU A 59 3.34 5.65 -10.71
C GLU A 59 3.49 6.75 -11.77
N ARG A 60 3.31 8.01 -11.35
CA ARG A 60 3.45 9.18 -12.21
C ARG A 60 4.59 10.14 -11.80
N GLU A 61 5.21 9.94 -10.64
CA GLU A 61 6.24 10.86 -10.10
C GLU A 61 7.47 10.19 -9.45
N PHE A 62 7.43 8.88 -9.14
CA PHE A 62 8.61 8.19 -8.64
C PHE A 62 9.44 7.74 -9.84
N GLU A 63 10.67 8.26 -9.94
CA GLU A 63 11.66 7.86 -10.95
C GLU A 63 11.70 6.32 -11.07
N ASN A 64 11.88 5.81 -12.30
CA ASN A 64 11.74 4.39 -12.71
C ASN A 64 12.71 3.39 -12.01
N CYS A 65 13.15 3.66 -10.79
CA CYS A 65 14.19 2.94 -10.05
C CYS A 65 13.67 2.25 -8.78
N LEU A 66 12.43 2.46 -8.36
CA LEU A 66 11.88 1.80 -7.16
C LEU A 66 11.11 0.53 -7.55
N PRO A 67 11.36 -0.61 -6.88
CA PRO A 67 10.58 -1.82 -7.10
C PRO A 67 9.12 -1.58 -6.71
N GLN A 68 8.19 -2.25 -7.40
CA GLN A 68 6.78 -2.20 -7.04
C GLN A 68 6.63 -2.60 -5.57
N PRO A 69 6.14 -1.71 -4.68
CA PRO A 69 6.00 -2.01 -3.26
C PRO A 69 5.04 -3.18 -3.06
N GLN A 70 5.20 -3.91 -1.97
CA GLN A 70 4.30 -5.01 -1.67
C GLN A 70 2.92 -4.47 -1.27
N PRO A 71 1.82 -5.16 -1.64
CA PRO A 71 0.47 -4.76 -1.25
C PRO A 71 0.31 -4.57 0.27
N LEU A 72 1.07 -5.33 1.07
CA LEU A 72 1.09 -5.23 2.52
C LEU A 72 1.44 -3.82 3.01
N TYR A 73 2.36 -3.12 2.32
CA TYR A 73 2.71 -1.73 2.64
C TYR A 73 1.48 -0.81 2.61
N TYR A 74 0.65 -0.90 1.56
CA TYR A 74 -0.54 -0.07 1.42
C TYR A 74 -1.66 -0.48 2.37
N ALA A 75 -1.82 -1.78 2.65
CA ALA A 75 -2.75 -2.24 3.67
C ALA A 75 -2.41 -1.64 5.04
N CYS A 76 -1.12 -1.62 5.40
CA CYS A 76 -0.64 -1.02 6.65
C CYS A 76 -0.78 0.51 6.66
N LEU A 77 -0.43 1.18 5.56
CA LEU A 77 -0.56 2.64 5.42
C LEU A 77 -2.01 3.12 5.49
N ALA A 78 -2.96 2.31 5.02
CA ALA A 78 -4.39 2.59 5.07
C ALA A 78 -5.07 2.06 6.35
N GLY A 79 -4.34 1.34 7.21
CA GLY A 79 -4.88 0.79 8.45
C GLY A 79 -5.81 -0.43 8.30
N LEU A 80 -5.79 -1.08 7.13
CA LEU A 80 -6.69 -2.16 6.76
C LEU A 80 -6.28 -3.50 7.39
N LYS A 81 -6.60 -3.70 8.69
CA LYS A 81 -6.13 -4.85 9.49
C LYS A 81 -6.43 -6.20 8.86
N LEU A 82 -7.69 -6.41 8.43
CA LEU A 82 -8.12 -7.67 7.80
C LEU A 82 -7.36 -7.95 6.49
N VAL A 83 -7.09 -6.91 5.71
CA VAL A 83 -6.34 -7.02 4.46
C VAL A 83 -4.87 -7.36 4.73
N ALA A 84 -4.25 -6.72 5.71
CA ALA A 84 -2.88 -7.02 6.12
C ALA A 84 -2.75 -8.46 6.61
N GLN A 85 -3.69 -8.94 7.43
CA GLN A 85 -3.72 -10.32 7.90
C GLN A 85 -3.86 -11.32 6.74
N ALA A 86 -4.77 -11.08 5.79
CA ALA A 86 -4.95 -11.93 4.62
C ALA A 86 -3.67 -12.00 3.77
N LEU A 87 -3.04 -10.84 3.51
CA LEU A 87 -1.79 -10.78 2.74
C LEU A 87 -0.65 -11.54 3.43
N ILE A 88 -0.52 -11.43 4.76
CA ILE A 88 0.49 -12.17 5.52
C ILE A 88 0.21 -13.68 5.49
N GLN A 89 -1.05 -14.10 5.58
CA GLN A 89 -1.44 -15.52 5.44
C GLN A 89 -1.11 -16.07 4.05
N ASP A 90 -1.25 -15.24 3.01
CA ASP A 90 -0.88 -15.56 1.63
C ASP A 90 0.64 -15.48 1.36
N GLY A 91 1.45 -15.24 2.40
CA GLY A 91 2.91 -15.26 2.31
C GLY A 91 3.56 -13.91 1.93
N ALA A 92 2.86 -12.79 2.11
CA ALA A 92 3.47 -11.47 1.95
C ALA A 92 4.67 -11.28 2.89
N GLU A 93 5.72 -10.61 2.40
CA GLU A 93 6.93 -10.39 3.17
C GLU A 93 6.71 -9.27 4.20
N VAL A 94 6.66 -9.64 5.47
CA VAL A 94 6.38 -8.69 6.58
C VAL A 94 7.42 -7.57 6.66
N ASN A 95 8.67 -7.86 6.24
CA ASN A 95 9.80 -6.92 6.24
C ASN A 95 10.07 -6.32 4.86
N GLY A 96 9.16 -6.49 3.90
CA GLY A 96 9.30 -5.97 2.54
C GLY A 96 9.44 -4.45 2.52
N GLN A 97 10.25 -3.95 1.58
CA GLN A 97 10.44 -2.51 1.38
C GLN A 97 9.17 -1.87 0.79
N GLY A 98 8.79 -0.75 1.40
CA GLY A 98 7.77 0.18 0.91
C GLY A 98 8.39 1.37 0.18
N VAL A 99 7.55 2.36 -0.14
CA VAL A 99 7.99 3.53 -0.93
C VAL A 99 8.41 4.69 0.00
N LEU A 100 7.45 5.39 0.60
CA LEU A 100 7.70 6.65 1.32
C LEU A 100 8.20 6.45 2.76
N TYR A 101 7.74 5.40 3.42
CA TYR A 101 8.00 5.17 4.85
C TYR A 101 8.99 4.04 5.10
N GLY A 102 9.64 3.50 4.06
CA GLY A 102 10.64 2.42 4.19
C GLY A 102 10.06 1.02 4.28
N SER A 103 9.18 0.71 5.25
CA SER A 103 8.59 -0.63 5.45
C SER A 103 7.10 -0.57 5.79
N ALA A 104 6.41 -1.72 5.70
CA ALA A 104 5.00 -1.83 6.12
C ALA A 104 4.82 -1.47 7.60
N LEU A 105 5.76 -1.85 8.47
CA LEU A 105 5.74 -1.49 9.89
C LEU A 105 5.90 0.01 10.11
N GLN A 106 6.84 0.65 9.42
CA GLN A 106 7.03 2.11 9.51
C GLN A 106 5.81 2.88 8.97
N ALA A 107 5.13 2.35 7.94
CA ALA A 107 3.87 2.92 7.46
C ALA A 107 2.72 2.80 8.48
N ALA A 108 2.64 1.68 9.22
CA ALA A 108 1.67 1.54 10.31
C ALA A 108 1.98 2.51 11.48
N LEU A 109 3.27 2.68 11.80
CA LEU A 109 3.73 3.60 12.85
C LEU A 109 3.45 5.07 12.51
N SER A 110 3.68 5.49 11.27
CA SER A 110 3.41 6.88 10.85
C SER A 110 1.93 7.25 10.93
N ARG A 111 1.05 6.23 10.92
CA ARG A 111 -0.40 6.36 11.08
C ARG A 111 -0.87 6.20 12.52
N GLY A 112 0.00 5.86 13.47
CA GLY A 112 -0.38 5.62 14.87
C GLY A 112 -1.28 4.39 15.07
N ASN A 113 -1.34 3.46 14.12
CA ASN A 113 -2.21 2.29 14.20
C ASN A 113 -1.57 1.19 15.06
N THR A 114 -1.76 1.29 16.38
CA THR A 114 -1.15 0.41 17.38
C THR A 114 -1.52 -1.06 17.20
N ASP A 115 -2.74 -1.37 16.79
CA ASP A 115 -3.17 -2.75 16.55
C ASP A 115 -2.51 -3.34 15.31
N MET A 116 -2.38 -2.56 14.23
CA MET A 116 -1.65 -2.99 13.03
C MET A 116 -0.17 -3.25 13.37
N VAL A 117 0.43 -2.40 14.20
CA VAL A 117 1.81 -2.58 14.69
C VAL A 117 1.94 -3.88 15.47
N LYS A 118 1.02 -4.19 16.39
CA LYS A 118 1.03 -5.46 17.13
C LYS A 118 0.98 -6.67 16.18
N ILE A 119 0.06 -6.66 15.20
CA ILE A 119 -0.06 -7.74 14.21
C ILE A 119 1.26 -7.94 13.46
N LEU A 120 1.90 -6.86 13.00
CA LEU A 120 3.15 -6.96 12.26
C LEU A 120 4.29 -7.48 13.15
N LEU A 121 4.39 -7.01 14.40
CA LEU A 121 5.41 -7.47 15.35
C LEU A 121 5.24 -8.96 15.71
N GLU A 122 4.01 -9.41 15.97
CA GLU A 122 3.69 -10.83 16.21
C GLU A 122 4.07 -11.71 15.02
N LYS A 123 4.04 -11.16 13.80
CA LYS A 123 4.42 -11.84 12.56
C LYS A 123 5.91 -11.66 12.21
N GLY A 124 6.73 -11.18 13.14
CA GLY A 124 8.17 -11.04 12.96
C GLY A 124 8.61 -9.79 12.19
N GLY A 125 7.72 -8.79 12.09
CA GLY A 125 8.04 -7.47 11.56
C GLY A 125 9.09 -6.81 12.45
N ARG A 126 10.14 -6.28 11.83
CA ARG A 126 11.22 -5.58 12.53
C ARG A 126 11.19 -4.12 12.12
N CYS A 127 11.38 -3.23 13.08
CA CYS A 127 11.78 -1.87 12.75
C CYS A 127 13.19 -1.98 12.18
N GLN A 128 13.33 -1.92 10.85
CA GLN A 128 14.62 -1.65 10.23
C GLN A 128 14.99 -0.19 10.58
N CYS A 129 15.34 0.05 11.84
CA CYS A 129 16.22 1.15 12.16
C CYS A 129 17.53 0.78 11.47
N ALA A 130 17.99 1.58 10.51
CA ALA A 130 19.36 1.47 10.07
C ALA A 130 20.25 1.68 11.30
N SER A 131 20.64 0.58 11.95
CA SER A 131 21.87 0.52 12.67
C SER A 131 22.92 0.75 11.60
N VAL A 132 23.33 2.01 11.47
CA VAL A 132 24.68 2.31 11.02
C VAL A 132 25.56 1.71 12.10
N ALA A 133 25.83 0.41 11.98
CA ALA A 133 27.01 -0.18 12.57
C ALA A 133 28.20 0.41 11.79
N LEU A 134 28.52 1.67 12.08
CA LEU A 134 29.87 2.17 11.95
C LEU A 134 30.66 1.56 13.11
N TRP A 135 31.23 0.39 12.86
CA TRP A 135 32.54 -0.04 13.36
C TRP A 135 33.18 -0.93 12.31
#